data_AF-A0A9D9E5T6-F1
#
_entry.id   AF-A0A9D9E5T6-F1
#
_cell.length_a   1.000
_cell.length_b   1.000
_cell.length_c   1.000
_cell.angle_alpha   90.00
_cell.angle_beta   90.00
_cell.angle_gamma   90.00
#
_symmetry.space_group_name_H-M   'P 1'
#
loop_
_entity.id
_entity.type
_entity.pdbx_description
1 polymer ?
#
loop_
_entity_poly.entity_id
_entity_poly.type
_entity_poly.pdbx_seq_one_letter_code
_entity_poly.pdbx_strand_id
1 'polypeptide(L)'
;MTDKEIIDGLIRRDNRITDYFLNKYRPLFKSAIALIFDYHVDEDECINELYLYLMKNDAEKLKSFQNRSTFGYWLKKVVIRFFKDIKDAGKVIDDKSEEPLFDKTGIADYNNAVSAIDAREDLEHLFLLMNNERYVAVLRTLVIEDKDPEQIAAVMGITVANLYNIKKRALASLVKVAIKYMNKYEN
;
A
#
# COMPACT_ATOMS: atom_id res chain seq x y z
N MET A 1 -10.93 -27.30 -7.62
CA MET A 1 -9.94 -26.40 -8.24
C MET A 1 -8.55 -26.91 -7.91
N THR A 2 -7.80 -27.28 -8.93
CA THR A 2 -6.42 -27.80 -8.84
C THR A 2 -5.41 -26.66 -8.71
N ASP A 3 -4.20 -26.97 -8.27
CA ASP A 3 -3.10 -26.00 -8.18
C ASP A 3 -2.81 -25.35 -9.55
N LYS A 4 -2.87 -26.13 -10.63
CA LYS A 4 -2.68 -25.63 -11.99
C LYS A 4 -3.78 -24.66 -12.41
N GLU A 5 -5.05 -24.98 -12.14
CA GLU A 5 -6.18 -24.09 -12.45
C GLU A 5 -6.09 -22.76 -11.69
N ILE A 6 -5.64 -22.80 -10.42
CA ILE A 6 -5.43 -21.59 -9.62
C ILE A 6 -4.33 -20.73 -10.26
N ILE A 7 -3.17 -21.33 -10.56
CA ILE A 7 -2.02 -20.60 -11.11
C ILE A 7 -2.34 -20.03 -12.50
N ASP A 8 -2.91 -20.84 -13.40
CA ASP A 8 -3.26 -20.40 -14.75
C ASP A 8 -4.32 -19.29 -14.72
N GLY A 9 -5.31 -19.40 -13.82
CA GLY A 9 -6.32 -18.36 -13.64
C GLY A 9 -5.76 -17.07 -13.08
N LEU A 10 -4.83 -17.15 -12.11
CA LEU A 10 -4.13 -15.98 -11.58
C LEU A 10 -3.27 -15.30 -12.64
N ILE A 11 -2.51 -16.05 -13.44
CA ILE A 11 -1.69 -15.52 -14.54
C ILE A 11 -2.57 -14.80 -15.57
N ARG A 12 -3.76 -15.34 -15.86
CA ARG A 12 -4.76 -14.73 -16.75
C ARG A 12 -5.56 -13.59 -16.10
N ARG A 13 -5.34 -13.29 -14.82
CA ARG A 13 -6.08 -12.28 -14.06
C ARG A 13 -7.59 -12.53 -14.08
N ASP A 14 -8.00 -13.81 -14.02
CA ASP A 14 -9.40 -14.18 -13.89
C ASP A 14 -9.92 -13.79 -12.50
N ASN A 15 -10.83 -12.80 -12.45
CA ASN A 15 -11.38 -12.26 -11.21
C ASN A 15 -11.95 -13.34 -10.28
N ARG A 16 -12.65 -14.34 -10.82
CA ARG A 16 -13.24 -15.42 -10.00
C ARG A 16 -12.16 -16.28 -9.36
N ILE A 17 -11.07 -16.53 -10.07
CA ILE A 17 -9.93 -17.29 -9.56
C ILE A 17 -9.13 -16.46 -8.55
N THR A 18 -8.95 -15.17 -8.81
CA THR A 18 -8.33 -14.22 -7.87
C THR A 18 -9.11 -14.16 -6.56
N ASP A 19 -10.43 -14.01 -6.60
CA ASP A 19 -11.29 -13.99 -5.41
C ASP A 19 -11.21 -15.32 -4.65
N TYR A 20 -11.25 -16.44 -5.37
CA TYR A 20 -11.08 -17.75 -4.75
C TYR A 20 -9.71 -17.90 -4.08
N PHE A 21 -8.63 -17.48 -4.75
CA PHE A 21 -7.27 -17.53 -4.21
C PHE A 21 -7.14 -16.70 -2.94
N LEU A 22 -7.60 -15.45 -2.97
CA LEU A 22 -7.55 -14.55 -1.83
C LEU A 22 -8.34 -15.14 -0.66
N ASN A 23 -9.56 -15.62 -0.89
CA ASN A 23 -10.38 -16.21 0.18
C ASN A 23 -9.80 -17.51 0.73
N LYS A 24 -9.32 -18.41 -0.14
CA LYS A 24 -8.75 -19.71 0.25
C LYS A 24 -7.48 -19.56 1.09
N TYR A 25 -6.60 -18.64 0.70
CA TYR A 25 -5.29 -18.48 1.35
C TYR A 25 -5.23 -17.33 2.34
N ARG A 26 -6.32 -16.56 2.54
CA ARG A 26 -6.42 -15.51 3.56
C ARG A 26 -5.97 -15.97 4.95
N PRO A 27 -6.36 -17.16 5.47
CA PRO A 27 -5.86 -17.63 6.76
C PRO A 27 -4.33 -17.79 6.79
N LEU A 28 -3.74 -18.31 5.72
CA LEU A 28 -2.28 -18.43 5.57
C LEU A 28 -1.60 -17.06 5.62
N PHE A 29 -2.15 -16.07 4.93
CA PHE A 29 -1.61 -14.72 4.90
C PHE A 29 -1.69 -14.06 6.27
N LYS A 30 -2.85 -14.10 6.93
CA LYS A 30 -3.03 -13.56 8.29
C LYS A 30 -2.07 -14.20 9.29
N SER A 31 -1.92 -15.53 9.26
CA SER A 31 -0.97 -16.22 10.12
C SER A 31 0.48 -15.82 9.85
N ALA A 32 0.86 -15.58 8.59
CA ALA A 32 2.21 -15.13 8.26
C ALA A 32 2.45 -13.68 8.71
N ILE A 33 1.46 -12.81 8.57
CA ILE A 33 1.48 -11.42 9.06
C ILE A 33 1.68 -11.41 10.58
N ALA A 34 0.82 -12.09 11.33
CA ALA A 34 0.90 -12.17 12.79
C ALA A 34 2.21 -12.80 13.30
N LEU A 35 2.84 -13.66 12.51
CA LEU A 35 4.14 -14.26 12.84
C LEU A 35 5.32 -13.31 12.63
N ILE A 36 5.22 -12.41 11.65
CA ILE A 36 6.35 -11.60 11.19
C ILE A 36 6.32 -10.20 11.80
N PHE A 37 5.15 -9.58 11.87
CA PHE A 37 4.97 -8.25 12.42
C PHE A 37 4.63 -8.35 13.91
N ASP A 38 5.46 -7.72 14.72
CA ASP A 38 5.33 -7.61 16.19
C ASP A 38 4.48 -6.41 16.62
N TYR A 39 3.88 -5.71 15.65
CA TYR A 39 3.01 -4.55 15.81
C TYR A 39 1.74 -4.70 14.96
N HIS A 40 0.75 -3.84 15.17
CA HIS A 40 -0.50 -3.91 14.42
C HIS A 40 -0.24 -3.41 12.99
N VAL A 41 -0.72 -4.15 11.99
CA VAL A 41 -0.57 -3.81 10.57
C VAL A 41 -1.91 -4.03 9.86
N ASP A 42 -2.17 -3.20 8.85
CA ASP A 42 -3.32 -3.38 7.96
C ASP A 42 -3.13 -4.70 7.17
N GLU A 43 -3.87 -5.72 7.58
CA GLU A 43 -3.78 -7.06 6.98
C GLU A 43 -4.18 -7.05 5.51
N ASP A 44 -5.19 -6.28 5.14
CA ASP A 44 -5.70 -6.21 3.77
C ASP A 44 -4.70 -5.51 2.85
N GLU A 45 -4.00 -4.48 3.34
CA GLU A 45 -2.89 -3.87 2.62
C GLU A 45 -1.73 -4.85 2.42
N CYS A 46 -1.29 -5.54 3.47
CA CYS A 46 -0.21 -6.51 3.38
C CYS A 46 -0.54 -7.60 2.35
N ILE A 47 -1.78 -8.09 2.36
CA ILE A 47 -2.27 -9.08 1.39
C ILE A 47 -2.29 -8.48 -0.02
N ASN A 48 -2.70 -7.24 -0.19
CA ASN A 48 -2.73 -6.57 -1.49
C ASN A 48 -1.31 -6.35 -2.06
N GLU A 49 -0.35 -5.92 -1.24
CA GLU A 49 1.07 -5.81 -1.63
C GLU A 49 1.67 -7.16 -2.02
N LEU A 50 1.35 -8.22 -1.28
CA LEU A 50 1.72 -9.59 -1.62
C LEU A 50 1.13 -9.98 -2.99
N TYR A 51 -0.13 -9.66 -3.26
CA TYR A 51 -0.77 -9.95 -4.54
C TYR A 51 -0.07 -9.21 -5.70
N LEU A 52 0.21 -7.92 -5.54
CA LEU A 52 0.96 -7.14 -6.52
C LEU A 52 2.36 -7.71 -6.77
N TYR A 53 3.04 -8.15 -5.71
CA TYR A 53 4.33 -8.84 -5.82
C TYR A 53 4.23 -10.13 -6.65
N LEU A 54 3.19 -10.94 -6.44
CA LEU A 54 2.97 -12.17 -7.20
C LEU A 54 2.66 -11.89 -8.68
N MET A 55 1.99 -10.78 -8.97
CA MET A 55 1.60 -10.36 -10.33
C MET A 55 2.69 -9.58 -11.08
N LYS A 56 3.75 -9.16 -10.39
CA LYS A 56 4.85 -8.38 -10.96
C LYS A 56 5.50 -9.13 -12.14
N ASN A 57 5.97 -8.36 -13.14
CA ASN A 57 6.63 -8.87 -14.34
C ASN A 57 5.80 -9.95 -15.07
N ASP A 58 4.52 -9.67 -15.29
CA ASP A 58 3.58 -10.62 -15.89
C ASP A 58 3.54 -11.97 -15.15
N ALA A 59 3.34 -11.89 -13.83
CA ALA A 59 3.28 -13.03 -12.93
C ALA A 59 4.50 -13.98 -13.01
N GLU A 60 5.70 -13.43 -13.23
CA GLU A 60 6.97 -14.17 -13.33
C GLU A 60 7.16 -15.13 -12.14
N LYS A 61 6.84 -14.67 -10.94
CA LYS A 61 6.94 -15.47 -9.72
C LYS A 61 6.05 -16.71 -9.76
N LEU A 62 4.80 -16.58 -10.21
CA LEU A 62 3.89 -17.71 -10.36
C LEU A 62 4.35 -18.66 -11.47
N LYS A 63 4.84 -18.13 -12.59
CA LYS A 63 5.39 -18.92 -13.70
C LYS A 63 6.63 -19.74 -13.29
N SER A 64 7.39 -19.27 -12.31
CA SER A 64 8.55 -19.99 -11.76
C SER A 64 8.18 -21.23 -10.93
N PHE A 65 6.90 -21.49 -10.66
CA PHE A 65 6.47 -22.63 -9.88
C PHE A 65 6.71 -23.95 -10.64
N GLN A 66 7.66 -24.76 -10.16
CA GLN A 66 8.10 -26.00 -10.82
C GLN A 66 7.29 -27.25 -10.42
N ASN A 67 6.16 -27.09 -9.75
CA ASN A 67 5.30 -28.21 -9.32
C ASN A 67 6.01 -29.32 -8.49
N ARG A 68 7.08 -28.96 -7.76
CA ARG A 68 7.83 -29.89 -6.87
C ARG A 68 7.17 -30.10 -5.50
N SER A 69 6.13 -29.35 -5.20
CA SER A 69 5.31 -29.43 -3.98
C SER A 69 3.89 -28.96 -4.32
N THR A 70 2.95 -29.02 -3.37
CA THR A 70 1.67 -28.33 -3.54
C THR A 70 1.89 -26.82 -3.65
N PHE A 71 1.00 -26.14 -4.37
CA PHE A 71 1.02 -24.69 -4.52
C PHE A 71 0.91 -23.99 -3.17
N GLY A 72 0.08 -24.50 -2.26
CA GLY A 72 -0.05 -23.93 -0.90
C GLY A 72 1.25 -23.96 -0.10
N TYR A 73 2.03 -25.04 -0.21
CA TYR A 73 3.33 -25.13 0.48
C TYR A 73 4.38 -24.19 -0.12
N TRP A 74 4.44 -24.10 -1.45
CA TRP A 74 5.29 -23.13 -2.13
C TRP A 74 4.90 -21.70 -1.78
N LEU A 75 3.60 -21.40 -1.81
CA LEU A 75 3.03 -20.10 -1.49
C LEU A 75 3.40 -19.69 -0.07
N LYS A 76 3.29 -20.59 0.92
CA LYS A 76 3.73 -20.33 2.30
C LYS A 76 5.17 -19.82 2.36
N LYS A 77 6.10 -20.42 1.62
CA LYS A 77 7.50 -19.97 1.58
C LYS A 77 7.64 -18.58 0.97
N VAL A 78 6.93 -18.33 -0.14
CA VAL A 78 6.94 -17.04 -0.84
C VAL A 78 6.39 -15.93 0.06
N VAL A 79 5.25 -16.18 0.71
CA VAL A 79 4.58 -15.24 1.63
C VAL A 79 5.47 -14.87 2.79
N ILE A 80 6.05 -15.87 3.48
CA ILE A 80 6.93 -15.63 4.63
C ILE A 80 8.15 -14.82 4.20
N ARG A 81 8.76 -15.15 3.05
CA ARG A 81 9.92 -14.42 2.57
C ARG A 81 9.56 -12.97 2.22
N PHE A 82 8.46 -12.76 1.50
CA PHE A 82 7.98 -11.44 1.13
C PHE A 82 7.72 -10.55 2.35
N PHE A 83 6.98 -11.05 3.34
CA PHE A 83 6.65 -10.26 4.53
C PHE A 83 7.88 -9.92 5.39
N LYS A 84 8.89 -10.80 5.44
CA LYS A 84 10.18 -10.47 6.06
C LYS A 84 10.90 -9.36 5.30
N ASP A 85 10.98 -9.48 3.97
CA ASP A 85 11.67 -8.50 3.14
C ASP A 85 11.03 -7.10 3.26
N ILE A 86 9.70 -6.98 3.34
CA ILE A 86 9.04 -5.68 3.53
C ILE A 86 9.16 -5.13 4.97
N LYS A 87 9.19 -6.02 5.99
CA LYS A 87 9.43 -5.63 7.38
C LYS A 87 10.83 -5.05 7.52
N ASP A 88 11.83 -5.76 7.01
CA ASP A 88 13.24 -5.36 7.11
C ASP A 88 13.53 -4.09 6.31
N ALA A 89 12.79 -3.86 5.21
CA ALA A 89 12.86 -2.63 4.43
C ALA A 89 12.10 -1.43 5.05
N GLY A 90 11.42 -1.60 6.20
CA GLY A 90 10.66 -0.53 6.85
C GLY A 90 9.45 -0.03 6.06
N LYS A 91 8.90 -0.84 5.14
CA LYS A 91 7.81 -0.45 4.23
C LYS A 91 6.40 -0.59 4.83
N VAL A 92 6.29 -1.13 6.04
CA VAL A 92 5.03 -1.30 6.78
C VAL A 92 5.09 -0.44 8.04
N ILE A 93 4.05 0.37 8.27
CA ILE A 93 3.96 1.33 9.38
C ILE A 93 3.01 0.76 10.45
N ASP A 94 3.30 1.05 11.72
CA ASP A 94 2.44 0.69 12.86
C ASP A 94 1.07 1.37 12.77
N ASP A 95 0.00 0.57 12.85
CA ASP A 95 -1.40 1.00 12.79
C ASP A 95 -1.95 1.42 14.17
N LYS A 96 -1.11 1.41 15.23
CA LYS A 96 -1.47 1.86 16.58
C LYS A 96 -1.47 3.39 16.81
N SER A 97 -1.89 4.21 15.85
CA SER A 97 -2.29 5.59 16.23
C SER A 97 -3.74 5.60 16.68
N GLU A 98 -3.94 5.47 17.99
CA GLU A 98 -5.14 6.03 18.65
C GLU A 98 -5.06 7.56 18.53
N GLU A 99 -5.52 8.12 17.41
CA GLU A 99 -5.68 9.57 17.27
C GLU A 99 -7.14 9.91 16.99
N PRO A 100 -7.70 10.92 17.67
CA PRO A 100 -9.11 11.26 17.59
C PRO A 100 -9.48 11.66 16.16
N LEU A 101 -10.70 11.28 15.75
CA LEU A 101 -11.33 11.75 14.53
C LEU A 101 -11.33 13.28 14.54
N PHE A 102 -10.52 13.90 13.68
CA PHE A 102 -10.58 15.34 13.48
C PHE A 102 -11.99 15.71 12.99
N ASP A 103 -12.67 16.49 13.83
CA ASP A 103 -13.95 17.08 13.50
C ASP A 103 -13.74 18.13 12.39
N LYS A 104 -14.61 18.09 11.38
CA LYS A 104 -14.51 18.94 10.20
C LYS A 104 -15.02 20.35 10.52
N THR A 105 -14.33 21.08 11.37
CA THR A 105 -14.68 22.48 11.68
C THR A 105 -13.43 23.34 11.72
N GLY A 106 -13.12 23.97 10.59
CA GLY A 106 -12.11 25.04 10.54
C GLY A 106 -11.24 25.10 9.28
N ILE A 107 -11.83 25.03 8.07
CA ILE A 107 -11.13 25.55 6.89
C ILE A 107 -11.42 27.05 6.85
N ALA A 108 -10.55 27.84 7.48
CA ALA A 108 -10.54 29.27 7.31
C ALA A 108 -9.85 29.61 5.97
N ASP A 109 -10.56 30.38 5.15
CA ASP A 109 -10.08 30.99 3.91
C ASP A 109 -8.73 31.70 4.11
N TYR A 110 -7.71 31.30 3.33
CA TYR A 110 -6.54 32.13 3.07
C TYR A 110 -6.27 32.20 1.58
N ASN A 111 -6.77 33.28 0.96
CA ASN A 111 -6.36 33.74 -0.35
C ASN A 111 -4.91 34.26 -0.30
N ASN A 112 -3.98 33.64 -1.02
CA ASN A 112 -2.84 34.34 -1.62
C ASN A 112 -2.11 33.47 -2.65
N ALA A 113 -2.07 33.88 -3.92
CA ALA A 113 -1.41 33.13 -4.99
C ALA A 113 0.14 33.07 -4.86
N VAL A 114 0.74 33.93 -4.02
CA VAL A 114 2.15 33.86 -3.63
C VAL A 114 2.41 32.69 -2.67
N SER A 115 1.40 32.26 -1.90
CA SER A 115 1.45 31.16 -0.94
C SER A 115 1.47 29.76 -1.60
N ALA A 116 0.96 29.63 -2.82
CA ALA A 116 0.79 28.32 -3.47
C ALA A 116 2.12 27.71 -3.98
N ILE A 117 3.08 28.54 -4.38
CA ILE A 117 4.41 28.09 -4.82
C ILE A 117 5.21 27.60 -3.61
N ASP A 118 5.22 28.40 -2.53
CA ASP A 118 5.87 28.05 -1.26
C ASP A 118 5.24 26.79 -0.65
N ALA A 119 3.90 26.69 -0.64
CA ALA A 119 3.19 25.50 -0.16
C ALA A 119 3.48 24.23 -1.01
N ARG A 120 3.70 24.39 -2.32
CA ARG A 120 4.08 23.27 -3.19
C ARG A 120 5.49 22.81 -2.90
N GLU A 121 6.42 23.73 -2.71
CA GLU A 121 7.81 23.43 -2.39
C GLU A 121 7.93 22.77 -1.00
N ASP A 122 7.17 23.27 -0.02
CA ASP A 122 7.05 22.67 1.32
C ASP A 122 6.48 21.25 1.25
N LEU A 123 5.41 21.02 0.49
CA LEU A 123 4.83 19.69 0.29
C LEU A 123 5.84 18.72 -0.36
N GLU A 124 6.57 19.18 -1.38
CA GLU A 124 7.59 18.38 -2.03
C GLU A 124 8.74 18.02 -1.07
N HIS A 125 9.15 18.96 -0.22
CA HIS A 125 10.15 18.69 0.81
C HIS A 125 9.62 17.68 1.85
N LEU A 126 8.37 17.79 2.28
CA LEU A 126 7.74 16.83 3.20
C LEU A 126 7.61 15.44 2.55
N PHE A 127 7.34 15.36 1.25
CA PHE A 127 7.32 14.09 0.52
C PHE A 127 8.68 13.39 0.49
N LEU A 128 9.79 14.14 0.37
CA LEU A 128 11.14 13.57 0.47
C LEU A 128 11.44 12.97 1.84
N LEU A 129 10.74 13.43 2.88
CA LEU A 129 10.88 12.93 4.25
C LEU A 129 9.96 11.73 4.54
N MET A 130 9.07 11.36 3.61
CA MET A 130 8.22 10.18 3.72
C MET A 130 8.95 8.93 3.21
N ASN A 131 8.94 7.85 4.00
CA ASN A 131 9.60 6.59 3.62
C ASN A 131 8.83 5.77 2.57
N ASN A 132 7.54 6.06 2.36
CA ASN A 132 6.67 5.28 1.48
C ASN A 132 6.49 5.97 0.13
N GLU A 133 7.28 5.56 -0.86
CA GLU A 133 7.24 6.10 -2.23
C GLU A 133 5.87 5.96 -2.90
N ARG A 134 5.10 4.92 -2.56
CA ARG A 134 3.75 4.71 -3.10
C ARG A 134 2.78 5.77 -2.57
N TYR A 135 2.91 6.13 -1.30
CA TYR A 135 2.12 7.20 -0.70
C TYR A 135 2.46 8.55 -1.30
N VAL A 136 3.76 8.83 -1.47
CA VAL A 136 4.24 10.05 -2.13
C VAL A 136 3.69 10.14 -3.55
N ALA A 137 3.76 9.06 -4.33
CA ALA A 137 3.22 9.04 -5.69
C ALA A 137 1.73 9.35 -5.70
N VAL A 138 0.92 8.68 -4.87
CA VAL A 138 -0.53 8.93 -4.80
C VAL A 138 -0.85 10.36 -4.38
N LEU A 139 -0.16 10.90 -3.36
CA LEU A 139 -0.39 12.28 -2.91
C LEU A 139 0.04 13.31 -3.96
N ARG A 140 1.23 13.16 -4.55
CA ARG A 140 1.70 14.07 -5.59
C ARG A 140 0.73 14.09 -6.76
N THR A 141 0.31 12.93 -7.25
CA THR A 141 -0.57 12.84 -8.41
C THR A 141 -1.98 13.37 -8.11
N LEU A 142 -2.51 13.19 -6.89
CA LEU A 142 -3.84 13.66 -6.52
C LEU A 142 -3.89 15.12 -6.05
N VAL A 143 -2.84 15.62 -5.41
CA VAL A 143 -2.84 16.93 -4.73
C VAL A 143 -2.09 18.00 -5.54
N ILE A 144 -1.01 17.62 -6.23
CA ILE A 144 -0.21 18.56 -7.04
C ILE A 144 -0.65 18.54 -8.51
N GLU A 145 -0.92 17.35 -9.06
CA GLU A 145 -1.23 17.20 -10.48
C GLU A 145 -2.73 17.20 -10.81
N ASP A 146 -3.60 17.18 -9.79
CA ASP A 146 -5.08 17.16 -9.87
C ASP A 146 -5.63 16.15 -10.91
N LYS A 147 -4.98 14.99 -11.02
CA LYS A 147 -5.37 13.96 -12.00
C LYS A 147 -6.59 13.17 -11.52
N ASP A 148 -7.35 12.73 -12.51
CA ASP A 148 -8.56 11.92 -12.33
C ASP A 148 -8.25 10.59 -11.58
N PRO A 149 -8.94 10.31 -10.45
CA PRO A 149 -8.71 9.12 -9.63
C PRO A 149 -8.89 7.79 -10.39
N GLU A 150 -9.82 7.71 -11.32
CA GLU A 150 -10.10 6.53 -12.14
C GLU A 150 -8.91 6.23 -13.07
N GLN A 151 -8.31 7.27 -13.67
CA GLN A 151 -7.12 7.13 -14.49
C GLN A 151 -5.90 6.70 -13.67
N ILE A 152 -5.70 7.28 -12.49
CA ILE A 152 -4.61 6.91 -11.58
C ILE A 152 -4.75 5.45 -11.14
N ALA A 153 -5.95 5.04 -10.76
CA ALA A 153 -6.25 3.67 -10.37
C ALA A 153 -5.95 2.69 -11.52
N ALA A 154 -6.34 3.04 -12.75
CA ALA A 154 -6.04 2.24 -13.94
C ALA A 154 -4.53 2.14 -14.23
N VAL A 155 -3.79 3.25 -14.18
CA VAL A 155 -2.33 3.28 -14.38
C VAL A 155 -1.60 2.47 -13.30
N MET A 156 -2.08 2.55 -12.05
CA MET A 156 -1.55 1.78 -10.93
C MET A 156 -2.01 0.32 -10.90
N GLY A 157 -2.95 -0.07 -11.77
CA GLY A 157 -3.53 -1.41 -11.79
C GLY A 157 -4.30 -1.78 -10.51
N ILE A 158 -4.92 -0.80 -9.86
CA ILE A 158 -5.72 -0.98 -8.63
C ILE A 158 -7.15 -0.47 -8.81
N THR A 159 -8.03 -0.75 -7.85
CA THR A 159 -9.38 -0.17 -7.83
C THR A 159 -9.36 1.25 -7.28
N VAL A 160 -10.33 2.06 -7.69
CA VAL A 160 -10.52 3.43 -7.18
C VAL A 160 -10.74 3.43 -5.67
N ALA A 161 -11.49 2.46 -5.14
CA ALA A 161 -11.66 2.30 -3.69
C ALA A 161 -10.32 2.09 -2.97
N ASN A 162 -9.42 1.28 -3.57
CA ASN A 162 -8.09 1.07 -3.02
C ASN A 162 -7.23 2.34 -3.09
N LEU A 163 -7.35 3.12 -4.17
CA LEU A 163 -6.69 4.42 -4.30
C LEU A 163 -7.11 5.39 -3.19
N TYR A 164 -8.40 5.47 -2.85
CA TYR A 164 -8.89 6.31 -1.75
C TYR A 164 -8.38 5.86 -0.38
N ASN A 165 -8.26 4.55 -0.14
CA ASN A 165 -7.67 4.02 1.09
C ASN A 165 -6.19 4.40 1.20
N ILE A 166 -5.43 4.27 0.11
CA ILE A 166 -4.02 4.68 0.05
C ILE A 166 -3.90 6.20 0.30
N LYS A 167 -4.74 7.02 -0.35
CA LYS A 167 -4.79 8.48 -0.14
C LYS A 167 -4.96 8.82 1.34
N LYS A 168 -5.92 8.18 2.02
CA LYS A 168 -6.21 8.43 3.44
C LYS A 168 -4.99 8.15 4.32
N ARG A 169 -4.31 7.02 4.12
CA ARG A 169 -3.11 6.64 4.91
C ARG A 169 -1.90 7.49 4.57
N ALA A 170 -1.75 7.85 3.30
CA ALA A 170 -0.71 8.75 2.86
C ALA A 170 -0.85 10.13 3.52
N LEU A 171 -2.07 10.68 3.61
CA LEU A 171 -2.35 11.93 4.34
C LEU A 171 -2.00 11.81 5.82
N ALA A 172 -2.37 10.72 6.49
CA ALA A 172 -2.00 10.51 7.90
C ALA A 172 -0.47 10.45 8.09
N SER A 173 0.24 9.78 7.19
CA SER A 173 1.71 9.72 7.21
C SER A 173 2.34 11.09 6.96
N LEU A 174 1.79 11.89 6.03
CA LEU A 174 2.25 13.24 5.74
C LEU A 174 2.12 14.14 6.97
N VAL A 175 0.98 14.08 7.68
CA VAL A 175 0.75 14.85 8.91
C VAL A 175 1.79 14.50 9.98
N LYS A 176 2.08 13.21 10.21
CA LYS A 176 3.11 12.77 11.17
C LYS A 176 4.50 13.33 10.82
N VAL A 177 4.86 13.31 9.53
CA VAL A 177 6.12 13.87 9.05
C VAL A 177 6.17 15.39 9.23
N ALA A 178 5.08 16.10 8.92
CA ALA A 178 4.98 17.54 9.08
C ALA A 178 5.10 17.98 10.54
N ILE A 179 4.42 17.31 11.47
CA ILE A 179 4.53 17.59 12.92
C ILE A 179 5.97 17.37 13.39
N LYS A 180 6.61 16.27 13.00
CA LYS A 180 8.00 15.99 13.34
C LYS A 180 8.96 17.04 12.78
N TYR A 181 8.70 17.50 11.55
CA TYR A 181 9.48 18.54 10.90
C TYR A 181 9.35 19.87 11.67
N MET A 182 8.13 20.31 12.01
CA MET A 182 7.88 21.54 12.79
C MET A 182 8.56 21.49 14.16
N ASN A 183 8.41 20.40 14.91
CA ASN A 183 9.01 20.23 16.24
C ASN A 183 10.55 20.29 16.24
N LYS A 184 11.20 20.05 15.09
CA LYS A 184 12.66 20.10 14.95
C LYS A 184 13.21 21.53 14.88
N TYR A 185 12.38 22.51 14.54
CA TYR A 185 12.78 23.94 14.43
C TYR A 185 12.29 24.79 15.61
N GLU A 186 11.52 24.22 16.54
CA GLU A 186 11.07 24.89 17.77
C GLU A 186 11.95 24.60 19.01
N ASN A 187 13.05 23.86 18.86
CA ASN A 187 14.10 23.67 19.89
C ASN A 187 15.45 24.16 19.38
#